data_AF-A0A0F3N0A6-F1
#
_entry.id   AF-A0A0F3N0A6-F1
#
_cell.length_a   1.000
_cell.length_b   1.000
_cell.length_c   1.000
_cell.angle_alpha   90.00
_cell.angle_beta   90.00
_cell.angle_gamma   90.00
#
_symmetry.space_group_name_H-M   'P 1'
#
loop_
_entity.id
_entity.type
_entity.pdbx_description
1 polymer ?
#
loop_
_entity_poly.entity_id
_entity_poly.type
_entity_poly.pdbx_seq_one_letter_code
_entity_poly.pdbx_strand_id
1 'polypeptide(L)'
;MLYNGQQQFSNGLILQEISSASNSKINKKDLRPVGLNSYKTASGKYTSKAYGFEGNVGYQFSAMDGINLMPNIGIRYNTYYRDCRHKINHS
;
A
#
# COMPACT_ATOMS: atom_id res chain seq x y z
N MET A 1 9.50 -2.74 -3.81
CA MET A 1 9.70 -4.19 -3.86
C MET A 1 8.36 -4.86 -3.63
N LEU A 2 7.98 -5.80 -4.50
CA LEU A 2 6.75 -6.56 -4.41
C LEU A 2 7.12 -8.03 -4.53
N TYR A 3 6.63 -8.85 -3.60
CA TYR A 3 6.74 -10.30 -3.60
C TYR A 3 5.34 -10.87 -3.67
N ASN A 4 5.13 -11.84 -4.56
CA ASN A 4 3.88 -12.55 -4.71
C ASN A 4 4.19 -14.05 -4.76
N GLY A 5 3.65 -14.80 -3.81
CA GLY A 5 3.67 -16.25 -3.77
C GLY A 5 2.27 -16.79 -4.00
N GLN A 6 2.14 -17.79 -4.86
CA GLN A 6 0.89 -18.52 -5.03
C GLN A 6 1.17 -20.01 -5.01
N GLN A 7 0.34 -20.74 -4.27
CA GLN A 7 0.40 -22.20 -4.20
C GLN A 7 -1.00 -22.75 -4.43
N GLN A 8 -1.14 -23.58 -5.46
CA GLN A 8 -2.37 -24.30 -5.76
C GLN A 8 -2.15 -25.77 -5.42
N PHE A 9 -3.05 -26.33 -4.63
CA PHE A 9 -3.03 -27.71 -4.22
C PHE A 9 -3.97 -28.54 -5.11
N SER A 10 -3.67 -29.82 -5.24
CA SER A 10 -4.46 -30.76 -6.06
C SER A 10 -5.92 -30.91 -5.62
N ASN A 11 -6.23 -30.55 -4.38
CA ASN A 11 -7.58 -30.58 -3.81
C ASN A 11 -8.42 -29.33 -4.12
N GLY A 12 -7.91 -28.36 -4.88
CA GLY A 12 -8.59 -27.10 -5.20
C GLY A 12 -8.31 -25.96 -4.21
N LEU A 13 -7.56 -26.19 -3.12
CA LEU A 13 -7.11 -25.13 -2.23
C LEU A 13 -6.09 -24.22 -2.94
N ILE A 14 -6.22 -22.92 -2.77
CA ILE A 14 -5.34 -21.90 -3.32
C ILE A 14 -4.89 -21.00 -2.16
N LEU A 15 -3.58 -20.87 -1.98
CA LEU A 15 -2.96 -19.90 -1.07
C LEU A 15 -2.26 -18.83 -1.91
N GLN A 16 -2.46 -17.57 -1.55
CA GLN A 16 -1.79 -16.44 -2.17
C GLN A 16 -1.26 -15.51 -1.07
N GLU A 17 0.01 -15.17 -1.15
CA GLU A 17 0.67 -14.25 -0.22
C GLU A 17 1.35 -13.14 -1.00
N ILE A 18 1.00 -11.90 -0.69
CA ILE A 18 1.58 -10.71 -1.31
C ILE A 18 2.25 -9.90 -0.22
N SER A 19 3.55 -9.64 -0.38
CA SER A 19 4.30 -8.74 0.48
C SER A 19 4.82 -7.58 -0.34
N SER A 20 4.61 -6.35 0.13
CA SER A 20 5.01 -5.14 -0.57
C SER A 20 5.77 -4.20 0.35
N ALA A 21 6.79 -3.57 -0.20
CA ALA A 21 7.54 -2.50 0.44
C ALA A 21 7.73 -1.38 -0.58
N SER A 22 7.24 -0.19 -0.26
CA SER A 22 7.34 1.00 -1.10
C SER A 22 8.06 2.11 -0.35
N ASN A 23 8.90 2.85 -1.06
CA ASN A 23 9.57 4.03 -0.54
C ASN A 23 9.30 5.19 -1.47
N SER A 24 8.52 6.16 -0.99
CA SER A 24 8.11 7.32 -1.76
C SER A 24 8.71 8.58 -1.17
N LYS A 25 9.45 9.33 -2.00
CA LYS A 25 9.96 10.66 -1.65
C LYS A 25 8.94 11.69 -2.11
N ILE A 26 8.25 12.31 -1.17
CA ILE A 26 7.22 13.29 -1.49
C ILE A 26 7.74 14.69 -1.15
N ASN A 27 7.79 15.54 -2.18
CA ASN A 27 8.08 16.96 -2.03
C ASN A 27 6.74 17.70 -1.97
N LYS A 28 6.38 18.22 -0.79
CA LYS A 28 5.20 19.08 -0.66
C LYS A 28 5.63 20.54 -0.75
N LYS A 29 5.04 21.28 -1.69
CA LYS A 29 5.10 22.74 -1.72
C LYS A 29 3.72 23.23 -1.32
N ASP A 30 3.65 24.01 -0.25
CA ASP A 30 2.40 24.54 0.29
C ASP A 30 2.51 26.06 0.36
N LEU A 31 1.55 26.79 -0.22
CA LEU A 31 1.54 28.25 -0.16
C LEU A 31 0.90 28.64 1.18
N ARG A 32 1.69 29.18 2.11
CA ARG A 32 1.18 29.60 3.41
C ARG A 32 1.04 31.13 3.45
N PRO A 33 -0.14 31.67 3.82
CA PRO A 33 -0.28 33.10 4.05
C PRO A 33 0.56 33.50 5.28
N VAL A 34 1.31 34.58 5.16
CA VAL A 34 2.14 35.15 6.24
C VAL A 34 1.77 36.60 6.57
N GLY A 35 0.75 37.14 5.89
CA GLY A 35 0.21 38.48 6.12
C GLY A 35 -0.90 38.81 5.13
N LEU A 36 -1.57 39.95 5.30
CA LEU A 36 -2.56 40.47 4.35
C LEU A 36 -1.86 40.69 2.99
N ASN A 37 -2.29 39.97 1.95
CA ASN A 37 -1.67 39.93 0.62
C ASN A 37 -0.21 39.39 0.54
N SER A 38 0.28 38.68 1.57
CA SER A 38 1.62 38.07 1.55
C SER A 38 1.57 36.56 1.72
N TYR A 39 2.20 35.84 0.80
CA TYR A 39 2.30 34.38 0.80
C TYR A 39 3.76 33.94 0.75
N LYS A 40 4.14 32.96 1.56
CA LYS A 40 5.44 32.27 1.47
C LYS A 40 5.23 30.82 1.08
N THR A 41 6.07 30.31 0.17
CA THR A 41 6.06 28.89 -0.20
C THR A 41 6.82 28.10 0.85
N ALA A 42 6.10 27.32 1.67
CA ALA A 42 6.70 26.35 2.57
C ALA A 42 6.97 25.06 1.78
N SER A 43 8.24 24.73 1.57
CA SER A 43 8.63 23.44 0.98
C SER A 43 9.01 22.44 2.08
N GLY A 44 8.26 21.35 2.20
CA GLY A 44 8.59 20.23 3.07
C GLY A 44 8.97 19.00 2.26
N LYS A 45 10.03 18.29 2.66
CA LYS A 45 10.36 16.97 2.11
C LYS A 45 10.03 15.92 3.15
N TYR A 46 9.19 14.96 2.82
CA TYR A 46 8.98 13.80 3.68
C TYR A 46 9.21 12.51 2.90
N THR A 47 9.80 11.54 3.58
CA THR A 47 10.00 10.19 3.03
C THR A 47 8.92 9.30 3.62
N SER A 48 8.04 8.78 2.77
CA SER A 48 7.00 7.84 3.18
C SER A 48 7.46 6.43 2.83
N LYS A 49 7.66 5.58 3.84
CA LYS A 49 7.84 4.14 3.65
C LYS A 49 6.50 3.46 3.90
N ALA A 50 6.09 2.56 3.03
CA ALA A 50 4.89 1.76 3.22
C ALA A 50 5.26 0.29 3.14
N TYR A 51 4.74 -0.52 4.05
CA TYR A 51 4.86 -1.97 4.00
C TYR A 51 3.46 -2.55 4.01
N GLY A 52 3.19 -3.49 3.12
CA GLY A 52 1.91 -4.17 3.01
C GLY A 52 2.12 -5.67 3.00
N PHE A 53 1.25 -6.39 3.69
CA PHE A 53 1.17 -7.84 3.67
C PHE A 53 -0.28 -8.22 3.38
N GLU A 54 -0.49 -9.18 2.49
CA GLU A 54 -1.79 -9.72 2.17
C GLU A 54 -1.68 -11.24 2.10
N GLY A 55 -2.55 -11.94 2.81
CA GLY A 55 -2.67 -13.39 2.75
C GLY A 55 -4.10 -13.73 2.37
N ASN A 56 -4.27 -14.42 1.24
CA ASN A 56 -5.55 -14.90 0.75
C ASN A 56 -5.53 -16.42 0.71
N VAL A 57 -6.64 -17.03 1.14
CA VAL A 57 -6.92 -18.44 0.95
C VAL A 57 -8.25 -18.59 0.23
N GLY A 58 -8.27 -19.45 -0.77
CA GLY A 58 -9.46 -19.78 -1.53
C GLY A 58 -9.58 -21.28 -1.73
N TYR A 59 -10.80 -21.75 -1.97
CA TYR A 59 -11.06 -23.14 -2.29
C TYR A 59 -11.91 -23.21 -3.55
N GLN A 60 -11.38 -23.79 -4.62
CA GLN A 60 -12.07 -23.93 -5.89
C GLN A 60 -12.79 -25.29 -5.94
N PHE A 61 -14.11 -25.27 -6.12
CA PHE A 61 -14.90 -26.47 -6.34
C PHE A 61 -15.86 -26.30 -7.52
N SER A 62 -16.11 -27.38 -8.24
CA SER A 62 -17.11 -27.42 -9.31
C SER A 62 -18.46 -27.72 -8.71
N ALA A 63 -19.38 -26.75 -8.77
CA ALA A 63 -20.72 -26.91 -8.21
C ALA A 63 -21.63 -27.69 -9.17
N MET A 64 -21.48 -27.48 -10.48
CA MET A 64 -22.23 -28.13 -11.56
C MET A 64 -21.35 -28.17 -12.82
N ASP A 65 -21.73 -28.96 -13.82
CA ASP A 65 -21.02 -28.98 -15.12
C ASP A 65 -20.92 -27.57 -15.70
N GLY A 66 -19.68 -27.07 -15.81
CA GLY A 66 -19.37 -25.73 -16.31
C GLY A 66 -19.42 -24.59 -15.28
N ILE A 67 -19.80 -24.85 -14.02
CA ILE A 67 -19.85 -23.82 -12.96
C ILE A 67 -18.81 -24.13 -11.88
N ASN A 68 -17.76 -23.29 -11.84
CA ASN A 68 -16.76 -23.31 -10.77
C ASN A 68 -17.00 -22.16 -9.78
N LEU A 69 -17.09 -22.51 -8.51
CA LEU A 69 -17.17 -21.57 -7.40
C LEU A 69 -15.83 -21.56 -6.66
N MET A 70 -15.40 -20.37 -6.26
CA MET A 70 -14.17 -20.20 -5.49
C MET A 70 -14.43 -19.24 -4.33
N PRO A 71 -15.01 -19.71 -3.20
CA PRO A 71 -14.97 -18.95 -1.96
C PRO A 71 -13.52 -18.58 -1.62
N ASN A 72 -13.31 -17.33 -1.26
CA ASN A 72 -12.03 -16.83 -0.78
C ASN A 72 -12.21 -16.01 0.50
N ILE A 73 -11.17 -15.99 1.31
CA ILE A 73 -11.04 -15.09 2.45
C ILE A 73 -9.61 -14.57 2.49
N GLY A 74 -9.48 -13.29 2.78
CA GLY A 74 -8.20 -12.60 2.76
C GLY A 74 -8.01 -11.70 3.96
N ILE A 75 -6.77 -11.60 4.42
CA ILE A 75 -6.32 -10.58 5.36
C ILE A 75 -5.37 -9.64 4.64
N ARG A 76 -5.51 -8.34 4.90
CA ARG A 76 -4.57 -7.32 4.42
C ARG A 76 -4.14 -6.46 5.57
N TYR A 77 -2.83 -6.36 5.78
CA TYR A 77 -2.20 -5.48 6.73
C TYR A 77 -1.34 -4.47 6.01
N ASN A 78 -1.57 -3.18 6.26
CA ASN A 78 -0.77 -2.09 5.70
C ASN A 78 -0.25 -1.21 6.83
N THR A 79 1.05 -0.96 6.83
CA THR A 79 1.68 0.01 7.72
C THR A 79 2.34 1.12 6.91
N TYR A 80 2.11 2.35 7.35
CA TYR A 80 2.61 3.55 6.70
C TYR A 80 3.51 4.31 7.68
N TYR A 81 4.80 4.39 7.36
CA TYR A 81 5.76 5.17 8.11
C TYR A 81 6.03 6.48 7.38
N ARG A 82 5.71 7.61 8.00
CA ARG A 82 6.06 8.94 7.49
C ARG A 82 7.26 9.48 8.27
N ASP A 83 8.43 9.50 7.64
CA ASP A 83 9.58 10.26 8.13
C ASP A 83 9.40 11.72 7.72
N CYS A 84 8.78 12.49 8.62
CA CYS A 84 8.56 13.92 8.48
C CYS A 84 9.82 14.69 8.90
N ARG A 85 10.85 14.75 8.03
CA ARG A 85 11.91 15.75 8.19
C ARG A 85 11.40 17.13 7.80
N HIS A 86 10.82 17.85 8.76
CA HIS A 86 10.57 19.28 8.64
C HIS A 86 11.92 20.02 8.57
N LYS A 87 12.46 20.18 7.36
CA LYS A 87 13.40 21.27 7.09
C LYS A 87 12.58 22.50 6.74
N ILE A 88 12.32 23.34 7.74
CA ILE A 88 11.84 24.70 7.49
C ILE A 88 13.04 25.44 6.90
N ASN A 89 13.06 25.60 5.58
CA ASN A 89 14.02 26.50 4.95
C ASN A 89 13.61 27.93 5.33
N HIS A 90 14.35 28.54 6.25
CA HIS A 90 14.34 29.99 6.40
C HIS A 90 15.05 30.59 5.18
N SER A 91 14.29 31.34 4.40
CA SER A 91 14.77 32.27 3.37
C SER A 91 14.27 33.65 3.71
#